data_AF-Q5C0M8-F1
#
_entry.id   AF-Q5C0M8-F1
#
_cell.length_a   1.000
_cell.length_b   1.000
_cell.length_c   1.000
_cell.angle_alpha   90.00
_cell.angle_beta   90.00
_cell.angle_gamma   90.00
#
_symmetry.space_group_name_H-M   'P 1'
#
loop_
_entity.id
_entity.type
_entity.pdbx_description
1 polymer ?
#
loop_
_entity_poly.entity_id
_entity_poly.type
_entity_poly.pdbx_seq_one_letter_code
_entity_poly.pdbx_strand_id
1 'polypeptide(L)'
;MFDCIKLAEPELLPIPTATSNSEIFDVHKVRDLLQNLNPDAEGLDWILTYSTSIHGFSLRSLYRQCSNCSTEPSKDNLHNLMHARMKHTHTSNPPHASNQPCILIIRTSINEIFGAMLNTHPYPSSGRFYGNGSCFVFRWINSNGLEQNQLKETNSTAEHDP
;
A
#
# COMPACT_ATOMS: atom_id res chain seq x y z
N MET A 1 16.77 -11.69 -14.20
CA MET A 1 16.49 -12.20 -12.83
C MET A 1 15.23 -11.56 -12.22
N PHE A 2 14.73 -10.43 -12.73
CA PHE A 2 13.47 -9.81 -12.30
C PHE A 2 12.21 -10.32 -13.03
N ASP A 3 12.37 -11.09 -14.11
CA ASP A 3 11.22 -11.59 -14.90
C ASP A 3 10.50 -12.79 -14.27
N CYS A 4 11.09 -13.44 -13.26
CA CYS A 4 10.56 -14.69 -12.73
C CYS A 4 9.26 -14.50 -11.92
N ILE A 5 9.04 -13.33 -11.32
CA ILE A 5 7.82 -13.06 -10.52
C ILE A 5 6.65 -12.70 -11.44
N LYS A 6 6.90 -11.99 -12.55
CA LYS A 6 5.86 -11.72 -13.57
C LYS A 6 5.45 -12.96 -14.37
N LEU A 7 6.30 -13.99 -14.40
CA LEU A 7 6.00 -15.30 -14.98
C LEU A 7 5.37 -16.28 -13.98
N ALA A 8 5.41 -15.97 -12.68
CA ALA A 8 4.72 -16.77 -11.68
C ALA A 8 3.22 -16.51 -11.80
N GLU A 9 2.46 -17.58 -11.97
CA GLU A 9 1.01 -17.50 -12.00
C GLU A 9 0.55 -16.84 -10.68
N PRO A 10 -0.11 -15.68 -10.73
CA PRO A 10 -0.32 -14.84 -9.55
C PRO A 10 -1.22 -15.51 -8.48
N GLU A 11 -1.89 -16.60 -8.85
CA GLU A 11 -2.63 -17.44 -7.91
C GLU A 11 -1.74 -18.30 -7.00
N LEU A 12 -0.47 -18.53 -7.37
CA LEU A 12 0.49 -19.36 -6.63
C LEU A 12 1.36 -18.57 -5.65
N LEU A 13 1.30 -17.23 -5.67
CA LEU A 13 2.02 -16.42 -4.69
C LEU A 13 1.38 -16.54 -3.31
N PRO A 14 2.16 -16.77 -2.24
CA PRO A 14 1.64 -16.81 -0.89
C PRO A 14 1.06 -15.44 -0.52
N ILE A 15 -0.13 -15.44 0.07
CA ILE A 15 -0.76 -14.22 0.57
C ILE A 15 0.04 -13.73 1.79
N PRO A 16 0.48 -12.47 1.83
CA PRO A 16 1.22 -11.95 2.96
C PRO A 16 0.41 -12.04 4.26
N THR A 17 0.99 -12.65 5.29
CA THR A 17 0.31 -12.89 6.58
C THR A 17 -0.19 -11.60 7.25
N ALA A 18 0.48 -10.46 6.99
CA ALA A 18 0.05 -9.16 7.50
C ALA A 18 -1.35 -8.74 6.99
N THR A 19 -1.84 -9.32 5.89
CA THR A 19 -3.18 -9.02 5.38
C THR A 19 -4.28 -9.88 6.00
N SER A 20 -3.94 -10.97 6.70
CA SER A 20 -4.91 -11.96 7.21
C SER A 20 -5.90 -11.40 8.24
N ASN A 21 -5.46 -10.43 9.05
CA ASN A 21 -6.29 -9.80 10.09
C ASN A 21 -6.82 -8.41 9.66
N SER A 22 -6.65 -8.03 8.40
CA SER A 22 -7.08 -6.73 7.90
C SER A 22 -8.58 -6.73 7.64
N GLU A 23 -9.30 -5.74 8.19
CA GLU A 23 -10.72 -5.50 7.85
C GLU A 23 -10.93 -4.88 6.45
N ILE A 24 -9.84 -4.50 5.77
CA ILE A 24 -9.90 -3.81 4.48
C ILE A 24 -9.48 -4.73 3.34
N PHE A 25 -8.52 -5.62 3.58
CA PHE A 25 -8.04 -6.54 2.56
C PHE A 25 -8.94 -7.76 2.43
N ASP A 26 -9.23 -8.08 1.17
CA ASP A 26 -9.70 -9.40 0.74
C ASP A 26 -8.61 -10.00 -0.14
N VAL A 27 -8.56 -11.32 -0.24
CA VAL A 27 -7.56 -12.07 -0.98
C VAL A 27 -7.43 -11.56 -2.41
N HIS A 28 -8.54 -11.24 -3.07
CA HIS A 28 -8.54 -10.66 -4.43
C HIS A 28 -7.81 -9.32 -4.49
N LYS A 29 -8.09 -8.41 -3.55
CA LYS A 29 -7.42 -7.09 -3.50
C LYS A 29 -5.93 -7.21 -3.25
N VAL A 30 -5.52 -8.19 -2.43
CA VAL A 30 -4.10 -8.45 -2.17
C VAL A 30 -3.41 -8.95 -3.44
N ARG A 31 -4.04 -9.87 -4.18
CA ARG A 31 -3.51 -10.34 -5.46
C ARG A 31 -3.41 -9.24 -6.50
N ASP A 32 -4.45 -8.40 -6.62
CA ASP A 32 -4.42 -7.24 -7.52
C ASP A 32 -3.22 -6.34 -7.20
N LEU A 33 -2.96 -6.06 -5.92
CA LEU A 33 -1.81 -5.27 -5.53
C LEU A 33 -0.50 -5.95 -5.88
N LEU A 34 -0.32 -7.24 -5.56
CA LEU A 34 0.89 -8.00 -5.85
C LEU A 34 1.25 -7.96 -7.34
N GLN A 35 0.26 -8.05 -8.23
CA GLN A 35 0.47 -7.98 -9.68
C GLN A 35 0.89 -6.60 -10.19
N ASN A 36 0.55 -5.54 -9.46
CA ASN A 36 0.80 -4.15 -9.84
C ASN A 36 1.96 -3.51 -9.04
N LEU A 37 2.66 -4.29 -8.21
CA LEU A 37 3.84 -3.80 -7.52
C LEU A 37 4.94 -3.46 -8.53
N ASN A 38 5.74 -2.46 -8.17
CA ASN A 38 6.95 -2.16 -8.92
C ASN A 38 8.05 -3.18 -8.59
N PRO A 39 9.07 -3.33 -9.46
CA PRO A 39 10.17 -4.28 -9.24
C PRO A 39 10.94 -4.09 -7.92
N ASP A 40 10.93 -2.89 -7.34
CA ASP A 40 11.57 -2.58 -6.06
C ASP A 40 10.75 -2.97 -4.82
N ALA A 41 9.47 -3.30 -5.01
CA ALA A 41 8.56 -3.74 -3.96
C ALA A 41 8.15 -5.22 -4.08
N GLU A 42 8.31 -5.81 -5.27
CA GLU A 42 8.09 -7.24 -5.49
C GLU A 42 8.98 -8.10 -4.58
N GLY A 43 8.41 -9.16 -4.00
CA GLY A 43 9.14 -10.13 -3.16
C GLY A 43 9.48 -9.64 -1.74
N LEU A 44 9.10 -8.42 -1.36
CA LEU A 44 9.21 -7.97 0.03
C LEU A 44 8.09 -8.56 0.89
N ASP A 45 8.43 -8.94 2.12
CA ASP A 45 7.43 -9.32 3.12
C ASP A 45 6.62 -8.10 3.54
N TRP A 46 5.29 -8.26 3.57
CA TRP A 46 4.42 -7.19 4.03
C TRP A 46 4.35 -7.23 5.55
N ILE A 47 4.53 -6.07 6.15
CA ILE A 47 4.35 -5.86 7.59
C ILE A 47 3.36 -4.73 7.81
N LEU A 48 2.53 -4.85 8.85
CA LEU A 48 1.63 -3.78 9.24
C LEU A 48 2.40 -2.73 10.03
N THR A 49 2.86 -1.67 9.35
CA THR A 49 3.52 -0.53 10.02
C THR A 49 2.55 0.31 10.84
N TYR A 50 1.33 0.53 10.32
CA TYR A 50 0.34 1.39 10.97
C TYR A 50 -1.09 1.08 10.53
N SER A 51 -2.01 0.91 11.49
CA SER A 51 -3.45 1.06 11.28
C SER A 51 -4.06 2.05 12.27
N THR A 52 -5.16 2.70 11.88
CA THR A 52 -5.90 3.59 12.78
C THR A 52 -6.65 2.85 13.87
N SER A 53 -7.00 1.58 13.64
CA SER A 53 -7.64 0.70 14.63
C SER A 53 -6.70 0.34 15.79
N ILE A 54 -5.40 0.23 15.53
CA ILE A 54 -4.40 -0.14 16.55
C ILE A 54 -3.72 1.10 17.14
N HIS A 55 -3.39 2.10 16.32
CA HIS A 55 -2.52 3.22 16.72
C HIS A 55 -3.22 4.59 16.80
N GLY A 56 -4.53 4.66 16.53
CA GLY A 56 -5.30 5.89 16.51
C GLY A 56 -5.18 6.71 15.23
N PHE A 57 -5.62 7.97 15.24
CA PHE A 57 -5.79 8.79 14.02
C PHE A 57 -4.78 9.95 13.90
N SER A 58 -3.70 9.92 14.67
CA SER A 58 -2.73 11.01 14.75
C SER A 58 -1.63 10.88 13.69
N LEU A 59 -1.48 11.89 12.83
CA LEU A 59 -0.35 11.98 11.89
C LEU A 59 1.00 11.95 12.61
N ARG A 60 1.10 12.52 13.82
CA ARG A 60 2.33 12.43 14.62
C ARG A 60 2.66 10.97 14.96
N SER A 61 1.66 10.18 15.34
CA SER A 61 1.86 8.76 15.63
C SER A 61 2.22 7.97 14.37
N LEU A 62 1.56 8.25 13.24
CA LEU A 62 1.91 7.67 11.93
C LEU A 62 3.37 7.94 11.58
N TYR A 63 3.79 9.21 11.54
CA TYR A 63 5.16 9.58 11.18
C TYR A 63 6.21 8.97 12.11
N ARG A 64 5.91 8.84 13.41
CA ARG A 64 6.80 8.17 14.36
C ARG A 64 6.92 6.66 14.09
N GLN A 65 5.83 5.98 13.73
CA GLN A 65 5.91 4.55 13.39
C GLN A 65 6.68 4.35 12.07
N CYS A 66 6.42 5.19 11.07
CA CYS A 66 7.13 5.19 9.81
C CYS A 66 8.65 5.41 9.97
N SER A 67 9.08 6.28 10.89
CA SER A 67 10.52 6.46 11.17
C SER A 67 11.15 5.28 11.91
N ASN A 68 10.38 4.59 12.75
CA ASN A 68 10.88 3.49 13.58
C ASN A 68 10.93 2.13 12.85
N CYS A 69 10.31 2.04 11.67
CA CYS A 69 10.24 0.82 10.87
C CYS A 69 11.61 0.36 10.30
N SER A 70 12.68 1.13 10.54
CA SER A 70 14.03 0.88 9.97
C SER A 70 14.90 -0.09 10.80
N THR A 71 14.38 -0.71 11.85
CA THR A 71 15.22 -1.49 12.79
C THR A 71 14.53 -2.73 13.32
N GLU A 72 14.74 -3.87 12.65
CA GLU A 72 15.00 -5.10 13.38
C GLU A 72 16.52 -5.15 13.61
N PRO A 73 17.03 -4.92 14.83
CA PRO A 73 18.41 -5.24 15.14
C PRO A 73 18.50 -6.77 15.20
N SER A 74 18.72 -7.42 14.06
CA SER A 74 19.25 -8.78 14.04
C SER A 74 20.54 -8.75 14.87
N LYS A 75 20.57 -9.49 15.97
CA LYS A 75 21.64 -9.47 16.98
C LYS A 75 23.02 -9.93 16.48
N ASP A 76 23.15 -10.27 15.21
CA ASP A 76 24.39 -10.80 14.63
C ASP A 76 24.86 -9.92 13.48
N ASN A 77 25.45 -8.74 13.72
CA ASN A 77 26.26 -8.04 12.70
C ASN A 77 27.06 -6.86 13.30
N LEU A 78 28.05 -7.15 14.14
CA LEU A 78 29.06 -6.16 14.55
C LEU A 78 30.04 -5.80 13.40
N HIS A 79 29.90 -6.38 12.21
CA HIS A 79 30.89 -6.24 11.13
C HIS A 79 30.51 -5.30 9.96
N ASN A 80 29.28 -4.78 9.89
CA ASN A 80 28.81 -4.01 8.72
C ASN A 80 28.74 -2.49 8.92
N LEU A 81 29.26 -1.95 10.02
CA LEU A 81 29.27 -0.49 10.26
C LEU A 81 30.16 0.31 9.28
N MET A 82 30.93 -0.38 8.42
CA MET A 82 31.93 0.25 7.54
C MET A 82 31.44 0.48 6.09
N HIS A 83 30.38 -0.18 5.62
CA HIS A 83 29.90 -0.04 4.23
C HIS A 83 28.77 0.98 4.03
N ALA A 84 28.29 1.63 5.09
CA ALA A 84 27.23 2.64 5.01
C ALA A 84 27.69 4.00 4.41
N ARG A 85 28.97 4.15 4.03
CA ARG A 85 29.51 5.37 3.41
C ARG A 85 30.17 5.09 2.06
N MET A 86 29.37 5.09 1.01
CA MET A 86 29.73 5.62 -0.32
C MET A 86 28.46 5.65 -1.19
N LYS A 87 27.68 6.72 -1.08
CA LYS A 87 26.71 7.12 -2.10
C LYS A 87 27.31 8.31 -2.83
N HIS A 88 28.03 8.06 -3.92
CA HIS A 88 28.43 9.09 -4.87
C HIS A 88 27.22 9.48 -5.73
N THR A 89 26.31 10.27 -5.17
CA THR A 89 25.36 11.15 -5.87
C THR A 89 24.80 12.13 -4.83
N HIS A 90 24.86 13.43 -5.11
CA HIS A 90 24.33 14.51 -4.28
C HIS A 90 22.80 14.44 -4.15
N THR A 91 22.27 13.55 -3.29
CA THR A 91 20.87 13.57 -2.86
C THR A 91 20.85 13.49 -1.33
N SER A 92 20.67 14.64 -0.68
CA SER A 92 20.54 14.73 0.77
C SER A 92 19.19 14.14 1.21
N ASN A 93 19.10 12.81 1.33
CA ASN A 93 17.93 12.18 1.93
C ASN A 93 17.90 12.61 3.42
N PRO A 94 16.75 13.07 3.93
CA PRO A 94 16.64 13.40 5.34
C PRO A 94 16.95 12.17 6.19
N PRO A 95 17.57 12.32 7.37
CA PRO A 95 18.10 11.22 8.18
C PRO A 95 17.05 10.21 8.68
N HIS A 96 15.75 10.44 8.40
CA HIS A 96 14.62 9.62 8.85
C HIS A 96 13.83 8.99 7.67
N ALA A 97 14.25 9.19 6.42
CA ALA A 97 13.59 8.57 5.28
C ALA A 97 14.06 7.11 5.16
N SER A 98 13.24 6.17 5.63
CA SER A 98 13.42 4.75 5.29
C SER A 98 13.22 4.58 3.78
N ASN A 99 14.24 4.10 3.08
CA ASN A 99 14.18 3.82 1.63
C ASN A 99 13.29 2.58 1.30
N GLN A 100 12.38 2.17 2.18
CA GLN A 100 11.48 1.04 1.95
C GLN A 100 10.15 1.51 1.37
N PRO A 101 9.65 0.85 0.32
CA PRO A 101 8.35 1.17 -0.23
C PRO A 101 7.23 0.73 0.71
N CYS A 102 6.10 1.41 0.68
CA CYS A 102 4.95 1.06 1.53
C CYS A 102 3.62 1.32 0.85
N ILE A 103 2.63 0.49 1.17
CA ILE A 103 1.28 0.60 0.62
C ILE A 103 0.41 1.34 1.64
N LEU A 104 -0.14 2.48 1.25
CA LEU A 104 -1.15 3.22 2.00
C LEU A 104 -2.55 2.81 1.53
N ILE A 105 -3.38 2.36 2.46
CA ILE A 105 -4.77 1.96 2.19
C ILE A 105 -5.73 2.82 3.00
N ILE A 106 -6.77 3.31 2.34
CA ILE A 106 -7.83 4.13 2.92
C ILE A 106 -9.18 3.48 2.59
N ARG A 107 -9.94 3.15 3.64
CA ARG A 107 -11.37 2.82 3.57
C ARG A 107 -12.17 4.02 4.06
N THR A 108 -13.06 4.55 3.24
CA THR A 108 -13.95 5.66 3.63
C THR A 108 -15.14 5.17 4.46
N SER A 109 -15.89 6.09 5.05
CA SER A 109 -17.13 5.79 5.79
C SER A 109 -18.25 5.23 4.90
N ILE A 110 -18.18 5.47 3.58
CA ILE A 110 -19.10 4.90 2.59
C ILE A 110 -18.55 3.62 1.93
N ASN A 111 -17.56 2.99 2.58
CA ASN A 111 -16.96 1.73 2.17
C ASN A 111 -16.25 1.75 0.81
N GLU A 112 -15.85 2.93 0.34
CA GLU A 112 -14.94 3.05 -0.81
C GLU A 112 -13.50 2.78 -0.36
N ILE A 113 -12.76 2.04 -1.17
CA ILE A 113 -11.37 1.68 -0.88
C ILE A 113 -10.46 2.18 -1.98
N PHE A 114 -9.46 2.96 -1.59
CA PHE A 114 -8.41 3.46 -2.47
C PHE A 114 -7.10 3.60 -1.70
N GLY A 115 -6.03 3.86 -2.43
CA GLY A 115 -4.72 3.91 -1.82
C GLY A 115 -3.63 4.39 -2.76
N ALA A 116 -2.41 4.32 -2.25
CA ALA A 116 -1.22 4.62 -3.00
C ALA A 116 -0.09 3.67 -2.59
N MET A 117 0.70 3.26 -3.57
CA MET A 117 2.03 2.72 -3.31
C MET A 117 3.02 3.86 -3.27
N LEU A 118 3.80 3.92 -2.20
CA LEU A 118 4.83 4.93 -1.98
C LEU A 118 6.20 4.27 -2.08
N ASN A 119 7.15 4.94 -2.71
CA ASN A 119 8.53 4.44 -2.82
C ASN A 119 9.33 4.55 -1.50
N THR A 120 8.78 5.25 -0.52
CA THR A 120 9.39 5.49 0.80
C THR A 120 8.26 5.65 1.81
N HIS A 121 8.51 5.28 3.06
CA HIS A 121 7.58 5.58 4.15
C HIS A 121 7.28 7.09 4.25
N PRO A 122 6.04 7.48 4.62
CA PRO A 122 5.69 8.87 4.83
C PRO A 122 6.53 9.53 5.92
N TYR A 123 7.05 10.72 5.63
CA TYR A 123 7.71 11.56 6.61
C TYR A 123 7.42 13.05 6.39
N PRO A 124 7.53 13.89 7.42
CA PRO A 124 7.40 15.34 7.29
C PRO A 124 8.52 15.91 6.41
N SER A 125 8.16 16.52 5.28
CA SER A 125 9.11 17.00 4.27
C SER A 125 9.41 18.51 4.33
N SER A 126 8.96 19.19 5.40
CA SER A 126 9.15 20.64 5.61
C SER A 126 8.80 21.48 4.37
N GLY A 127 7.69 21.14 3.70
CA GLY A 127 7.16 21.89 2.54
C GLY A 127 7.71 21.47 1.17
N ARG A 128 8.47 20.37 1.07
CA ARG A 128 8.96 19.83 -0.20
C ARG A 128 8.19 18.57 -0.62
N PHE A 129 8.06 18.33 -1.91
CA PHE A 129 7.64 17.01 -2.40
C PHE A 129 8.83 16.05 -2.36
N TYR A 130 8.54 14.76 -2.18
CA TYR A 130 9.51 13.68 -2.23
C TYR A 130 8.96 12.50 -3.03
N GLY A 131 9.87 11.63 -3.45
CA GLY A 131 9.59 10.46 -4.25
C GLY A 131 10.48 10.40 -5.49
N ASN A 132 10.57 9.23 -6.10
CA ASN A 132 11.42 8.95 -7.26
C ASN A 132 10.60 8.70 -8.54
N GLY A 133 9.29 8.98 -8.52
CA GLY A 133 8.39 8.72 -9.64
C GLY A 133 7.84 7.29 -9.70
N SER A 134 8.27 6.38 -8.81
CA SER A 134 7.72 5.03 -8.73
C SER A 134 6.37 4.96 -7.98
N CYS A 135 5.91 6.05 -7.37
CA CYS A 135 4.62 6.04 -6.67
C CYS A 135 3.46 5.89 -7.67
N PHE A 136 2.46 5.09 -7.32
CA PHE A 136 1.20 5.01 -8.08
C PHE A 136 0.00 5.04 -7.13
N VAL A 137 -1.16 5.43 -7.66
CA VAL A 137 -2.43 5.45 -6.94
C VAL A 137 -3.38 4.42 -7.53
N PHE A 138 -4.26 3.88 -6.71
CA PHE A 138 -5.26 2.90 -7.12
C PHE A 138 -6.57 3.10 -6.38
N ARG A 139 -7.65 2.58 -6.96
CA ARG A 139 -8.99 2.52 -6.36
C ARG A 139 -9.67 1.25 -6.83
N TRP A 140 -10.32 0.53 -5.91
CA TRP A 140 -11.25 -0.53 -6.28
C TRP A 140 -12.63 0.05 -6.50
N ILE A 141 -13.21 -0.21 -7.67
CA ILE A 141 -14.58 0.20 -7.99
C ILE A 141 -15.52 -0.89 -7.47
N ASN A 142 -16.46 -0.51 -6.62
CA ASN A 142 -17.50 -1.43 -6.16
C ASN A 142 -18.58 -1.57 -7.25
N SER A 143 -18.64 -2.74 -7.89
CA SER A 143 -19.59 -3.04 -8.97
C SER A 143 -21.06 -3.04 -8.52
N ASN A 144 -21.33 -3.08 -7.22
CA ASN A 144 -22.68 -3.19 -6.65
C ASN A 144 -23.60 -1.97 -6.97
N GLY A 145 -23.03 -0.87 -7.48
CA GLY A 145 -23.79 0.30 -7.92
C GLY A 145 -24.32 0.25 -9.36
N LEU A 146 -23.82 -0.68 -10.20
CA LEU A 146 -24.25 -0.76 -11.61
C LEU A 146 -25.53 -1.58 -11.82
N GLU A 147 -25.87 -2.51 -10.91
CA GLU A 147 -27.07 -3.35 -11.06
C GLU A 147 -28.37 -2.67 -10.60
N GLN A 148 -28.29 -1.63 -9.76
CA GLN A 148 -29.47 -0.93 -9.22
C GLN A 148 -30.15 0.00 -10.24
N ASN A 149 -29.50 0.33 -11.37
CA ASN A 149 -30.04 1.23 -12.38
C ASN A 149 -30.80 0.52 -13.53
N GLN A 150 -30.68 -0.81 -13.68
CA GLN A 150 -31.45 -1.54 -14.70
C GLN A 150 -32.83 -2.01 -14.21
N LEU A 151 -33.07 -2.09 -12.90
CA LEU A 151 -34.35 -2.57 -12.35
C LEU A 151 -35.42 -1.47 -12.16
N LYS A 152 -35.09 -0.20 -12.40
CA LYS A 152 -36.03 0.93 -12.27
C LYS A 152 -36.73 1.34 -13.56
N GLU A 153 -36.26 0.91 -14.73
CA GLU A 153 -36.88 1.27 -16.02
C GLU A 153 -37.97 0.29 -16.49
N THR A 154 -38.13 -0.88 -15.86
CA THR A 154 -39.11 -1.88 -16.29
C THR A 154 -40.45 -1.85 -15.54
N ASN A 155 -40.59 -1.02 -14.50
CA ASN A 155 -41.79 -0.97 -13.65
C ASN A 155 -42.68 0.27 -13.84
N SER A 156 -42.43 1.11 -14.84
CA SER A 156 -43.11 2.41 -15.00
C SER A 156 -44.05 2.51 -16.21
N THR A 157 -44.47 1.40 -16.85
CA THR A 157 -45.37 1.46 -18.03
C THR A 157 -46.64 0.61 -17.93
N ALA A 158 -47.10 0.24 -16.73
CA ALA A 158 -48.28 -0.62 -16.60
C ALA A 158 -49.30 -0.13 -15.55
N GLU A 159 -49.64 1.17 -15.50
CA GLU A 159 -50.89 1.62 -14.85
C GLU A 159 -51.45 2.88 -15.52
N HIS A 160 -52.25 2.68 -16.56
CA HIS A 160 -53.36 3.59 -16.85
C HIS A 160 -54.50 2.79 -17.52
N ASP A 161 -55.37 2.26 -16.67
CA ASP A 161 -56.76 1.89 -16.94
C ASP A 161 -57.65 3.11 -16.59
N PRO A 162 -58.95 3.19 -16.97
CA PRO A 162 -59.83 2.14 -17.51
C PRO A 162 -60.51 2.45 -18.87
#